data_AF-A0AAU3V146-F1
#
_entry.id   AF-A0AAU3V146-F1
#
_cell.length_a   1.000
_cell.length_b   1.000
_cell.length_c   1.000
_cell.angle_alpha   90.00
_cell.angle_beta   90.00
_cell.angle_gamma   90.00
#
_symmetry.space_group_name_H-M   'P 1'
#
loop_
_entity.id
_entity.type
_entity.pdbx_description
1 polymer ?
#
loop_
_entity_poly.entity_id
_entity_poly.type
_entity_poly.pdbx_seq_one_letter_code
_entity_poly.pdbx_strand_id
1 'polypeptide(L)'
;MVATCEESVATYLAQAGESITRDGKPQYAMSTIQAWCTAIGYHYAAAGLPNPVCSETVRLTLARLGDLRAQSGAEADTAVPLSSPMLRRLVASIDESAQGWRDRIAARRDIALLVLQFAAGLRRSELVAMSVADVCPMSRSENPYLLIRVPATGGTVPGDEVAVGRGIDARTCPGCVLLRWLTVLAVFDRAVASGAADSSAAGQLAVQRALRRDDTGAELHICDSNWPQFRRVRVPLFRPLDRDGLPHERAITARSVPNMLKRRALEAGFEPEVVAKLRGHSGRVGTIVQALANGADAQMVARHLRHRDARTVSSYIEPGQAESVSVADHLGL
;
A
#
# COMPACT_ATOMS: atom_id res chain seq x y z
N MET A 1 -41.46 23.24 -7.02
CA MET A 1 -40.40 23.06 -8.04
C MET A 1 -39.71 21.75 -7.75
N VAL A 2 -39.58 20.86 -8.74
CA VAL A 2 -38.75 19.66 -8.60
C VAL A 2 -37.30 20.11 -8.74
N ALA A 3 -36.48 19.88 -7.71
CA ALA A 3 -35.07 20.26 -7.74
C ALA A 3 -34.38 19.60 -8.94
N THR A 4 -33.50 20.33 -9.61
CA THR A 4 -32.68 19.73 -10.68
C THR A 4 -31.74 18.68 -10.08
N CYS A 5 -31.24 17.78 -10.92
CA CYS A 5 -30.26 16.77 -10.50
C CYS A 5 -29.05 17.41 -9.82
N GLU A 6 -28.56 18.54 -10.35
CA GLU A 6 -27.39 19.26 -9.85
C GLU A 6 -27.66 19.89 -8.48
N GLU A 7 -28.82 20.52 -8.30
CA GLU A 7 -29.26 21.07 -7.01
C GLU A 7 -29.42 19.97 -5.96
N SER A 8 -29.91 18.79 -6.36
CA SER A 8 -30.07 17.64 -5.47
C SER A 8 -28.71 17.12 -5.00
N VAL A 9 -27.73 17.01 -5.91
CA VAL A 9 -26.35 16.63 -5.57
C VAL A 9 -25.70 17.69 -4.67
N ALA A 10 -25.79 18.98 -5.02
CA ALA A 10 -25.24 20.07 -4.21
C ALA A 10 -25.84 20.07 -2.80
N THR A 11 -27.16 19.92 -2.67
CA THR A 11 -27.86 19.84 -1.38
C THR A 11 -27.39 18.65 -0.56
N TYR A 12 -27.28 17.47 -1.17
CA TYR A 12 -26.76 16.27 -0.51
C TYR A 12 -25.34 16.47 0.02
N LEU A 13 -24.46 17.07 -0.77
CA LEU A 13 -23.07 17.33 -0.36
C LEU A 13 -22.98 18.38 0.75
N ALA A 14 -23.80 19.44 0.69
CA ALA A 14 -23.88 20.45 1.74
C ALA A 14 -24.34 19.84 3.07
N GLN A 15 -25.44 19.07 3.06
CA GLN A 15 -25.95 18.37 4.23
C GLN A 15 -24.90 17.43 4.84
N ALA A 16 -24.16 16.69 4.00
CA ALA A 16 -23.07 15.85 4.46
C ALA A 16 -21.90 16.66 5.05
N GLY A 17 -21.62 17.83 4.51
CA GLY A 17 -20.59 18.74 5.00
C GLY A 17 -20.92 19.35 6.37
N GLU A 18 -22.19 19.64 6.61
CA GLU A 18 -22.73 20.18 7.87
C GLU A 18 -22.94 19.11 8.96
N SER A 19 -23.00 17.84 8.56
CA SER A 19 -23.20 16.73 9.48
C SER A 19 -22.03 16.61 10.48
N ILE A 20 -22.34 16.61 11.77
CA ILE A 20 -21.37 16.51 12.87
C ILE A 20 -21.64 15.28 13.75
N THR A 21 -20.56 14.68 14.26
CA THR A 21 -20.62 13.66 15.31
C THR A 21 -21.01 14.26 16.65
N ARG A 22 -21.34 13.40 17.63
CA ARG A 22 -21.60 13.81 19.03
C ARG A 22 -20.46 14.61 19.66
N ASP A 23 -19.23 14.37 19.21
CA ASP A 23 -18.03 15.04 19.71
C ASP A 23 -17.75 16.38 18.98
N GLY A 24 -18.71 16.91 18.23
CA GLY A 24 -18.60 18.19 17.51
C GLY A 24 -17.71 18.16 16.25
N LYS A 25 -17.14 17.00 15.90
CA LYS A 25 -16.31 16.84 14.69
C LYS A 25 -17.16 16.58 13.45
N PRO A 26 -16.71 16.97 12.24
CA PRO A 26 -17.38 16.61 10.99
C PRO A 26 -17.58 15.09 10.87
N GLN A 27 -18.80 14.66 10.53
CA GLN A 27 -19.15 13.25 10.42
C GLN A 27 -18.44 12.56 9.25
N TYR A 28 -18.20 13.28 8.16
CA TYR A 28 -17.52 12.76 6.97
C TYR A 28 -16.25 13.55 6.69
N ALA A 29 -15.19 12.90 6.23
CA ALA A 29 -13.99 13.58 5.74
C ALA A 29 -14.23 14.20 4.35
N MET A 30 -13.49 15.26 3.98
CA MET A 30 -13.57 15.83 2.62
C MET A 30 -13.24 14.81 1.54
N SER A 31 -12.31 13.90 1.82
CA SER A 31 -11.99 12.78 0.93
C SER A 31 -13.15 11.82 0.72
N THR A 32 -14.01 11.61 1.73
CA THR A 32 -15.24 10.83 1.60
C THR A 32 -16.23 11.52 0.67
N ILE A 33 -16.43 12.82 0.86
CA ILE A 33 -17.31 13.65 0.02
C ILE A 33 -16.82 13.63 -1.45
N GLN A 34 -15.52 13.81 -1.68
CA GLN A 34 -14.91 13.73 -3.01
C GLN A 34 -15.04 12.32 -3.64
N ALA A 35 -14.96 11.26 -2.84
CA ALA A 35 -15.19 9.90 -3.30
C ALA A 35 -16.65 9.70 -3.77
N TRP A 36 -17.62 10.27 -3.06
CA TRP A 36 -19.03 10.26 -3.51
C TRP A 36 -19.21 11.02 -4.81
N CYS A 37 -18.63 12.21 -4.95
CA CYS A 37 -18.62 12.95 -6.22
C CYS A 37 -18.04 12.11 -7.36
N THR A 38 -16.95 11.38 -7.12
CA THR A 38 -16.35 10.50 -8.14
C THR A 38 -17.32 9.36 -8.52
N ALA A 39 -17.96 8.73 -7.54
CA ALA A 39 -18.92 7.65 -7.77
C ALA A 39 -20.17 8.14 -8.52
N ILE A 40 -20.72 9.29 -8.14
CA ILE A 40 -21.83 9.94 -8.83
C ILE A 40 -21.42 10.23 -10.27
N GLY A 41 -20.30 10.92 -10.48
CA GLY A 41 -19.85 11.25 -11.84
C GLY A 41 -19.62 10.03 -12.72
N TYR A 42 -19.05 8.96 -12.16
CA TYR A 42 -18.90 7.68 -12.85
C TYR A 42 -20.26 7.08 -13.26
N HIS A 43 -21.24 7.09 -12.36
CA HIS A 43 -22.58 6.54 -12.64
C HIS A 43 -23.28 7.29 -13.80
N TYR A 44 -23.19 8.62 -13.81
CA TYR A 44 -23.76 9.43 -14.90
C TYR A 44 -23.02 9.20 -16.22
N ALA A 45 -21.69 9.17 -16.20
CA ALA A 45 -20.89 8.89 -17.39
C ALA A 45 -21.19 7.50 -17.97
N ALA A 46 -21.32 6.47 -17.12
CA ALA A 46 -21.67 5.12 -17.53
C ALA A 46 -23.07 5.03 -18.16
N ALA A 47 -23.99 5.91 -17.76
CA ALA A 47 -25.32 6.04 -18.35
C ALA A 47 -25.37 6.96 -19.59
N GLY A 48 -24.25 7.55 -20.02
CA GLY A 48 -24.20 8.51 -21.13
C GLY A 48 -24.88 9.85 -20.82
N LEU A 49 -25.08 10.18 -19.55
CA LEU A 49 -25.77 11.40 -19.10
C LEU A 49 -24.76 12.51 -18.77
N PRO A 50 -25.17 13.80 -18.85
CA PRO A 50 -24.37 14.91 -18.36
C PRO A 50 -24.00 14.71 -16.88
N ASN A 51 -22.72 14.87 -16.55
CA ASN A 51 -22.23 14.67 -15.19
C ASN A 51 -22.59 15.88 -14.30
N PRO A 52 -23.49 15.74 -13.31
CA PRO A 52 -23.91 16.86 -12.46
C PRO A 52 -22.78 17.39 -11.57
N VAL A 53 -21.75 16.57 -11.30
CA VAL A 53 -20.61 16.96 -10.47
C VAL A 53 -19.72 18.01 -11.16
N CYS A 54 -19.79 18.10 -12.49
CA CYS A 54 -19.09 19.11 -13.25
C CYS A 54 -19.81 20.47 -13.26
N SER A 55 -21.04 20.56 -12.73
CA SER A 55 -21.79 21.80 -12.74
C SER A 55 -21.26 22.82 -11.76
N GLU A 56 -21.45 24.10 -12.07
CA GLU A 56 -20.93 25.19 -11.26
C GLU A 56 -21.47 25.15 -9.84
N THR A 57 -22.76 24.83 -9.67
CA THR A 57 -23.41 24.69 -8.38
C THR A 57 -22.67 23.69 -7.48
N VAL A 58 -22.35 22.49 -8.00
CA VAL A 58 -21.64 21.46 -7.23
C VAL A 58 -20.20 21.89 -6.94
N ARG A 59 -19.49 22.52 -7.89
CA ARG A 59 -18.12 23.01 -7.67
C ARG A 59 -18.06 24.07 -6.57
N LEU A 60 -18.97 25.04 -6.59
CA LEU A 60 -19.05 26.10 -5.58
C LEU A 60 -19.40 25.54 -4.20
N THR A 61 -20.32 24.57 -4.11
CA THR A 61 -20.60 23.87 -2.85
C THR A 61 -19.35 23.20 -2.29
N LEU A 62 -18.59 22.47 -3.12
CA LEU A 62 -17.36 21.82 -2.69
C LEU A 62 -16.29 22.81 -2.25
N ALA A 63 -16.12 23.92 -2.97
CA ALA A 63 -15.19 24.99 -2.60
C ALA A 63 -15.55 25.58 -1.24
N ARG A 64 -16.82 25.93 -1.03
CA ARG A 64 -17.31 26.48 0.24
C ARG A 64 -17.10 25.52 1.40
N LEU A 65 -17.39 24.23 1.20
CA LEU A 65 -17.11 23.21 2.22
C LEU A 65 -15.62 23.12 2.55
N GLY A 66 -14.75 23.22 1.54
CA GLY A 66 -13.30 23.30 1.70
C GLY A 66 -12.87 24.50 2.55
N ASP A 67 -13.38 25.69 2.24
CA ASP A 67 -13.07 26.93 2.97
C ASP A 67 -13.51 26.84 4.44
N LEU A 68 -14.72 26.32 4.69
CA LEU A 68 -15.24 26.13 6.05
C LEU A 68 -14.35 25.17 6.86
N ARG A 69 -13.84 24.11 6.23
CA ARG A 69 -12.90 23.16 6.88
C ARG A 69 -11.58 23.83 7.23
N ALA A 70 -11.04 24.63 6.30
CA ALA A 70 -9.80 25.35 6.50
C ALA A 70 -9.91 26.38 7.63
N GLN A 71 -11.02 27.12 7.69
CA GLN A 71 -11.31 28.13 8.72
C GLN A 71 -11.56 27.52 10.10
N SER A 72 -12.08 26.30 10.17
CA SER A 72 -12.38 25.62 11.44
C SER A 72 -11.11 25.20 12.21
N GLY A 73 -9.91 25.40 11.65
CA GLY A 73 -8.64 25.03 12.31
C GLY A 73 -8.51 23.53 12.58
N ALA A 74 -9.36 22.70 11.97
CA ALA A 74 -9.26 21.26 12.05
C ALA A 74 -7.94 20.85 11.39
N GLU A 75 -6.95 20.53 12.23
CA GLU A 75 -5.63 20.08 11.79
C GLU A 75 -5.86 18.97 10.75
N ALA A 76 -5.31 19.16 9.55
CA ALA A 76 -5.51 18.19 8.48
C ALA A 76 -5.03 16.82 9.00
N ASP A 77 -5.93 15.83 9.06
CA ASP A 77 -5.65 14.45 9.50
C ASP A 77 -4.76 13.76 8.46
N THR A 78 -3.53 14.26 8.34
CA THR A 78 -2.53 13.84 7.39
C THR A 78 -1.83 12.63 7.97
N ALA A 79 -1.73 11.59 7.15
CA ALA A 79 -1.03 10.39 7.56
C ALA A 79 0.44 10.71 7.80
N VAL A 80 0.98 10.26 8.93
CA VAL A 80 2.44 10.29 9.15
C VAL A 80 3.10 9.42 8.07
N PRO A 81 4.12 9.94 7.35
CA PRO A 81 4.90 9.14 6.41
C PRO A 81 5.59 7.97 7.12
N LEU A 82 5.50 6.77 6.55
CA LEU A 82 6.31 5.65 7.02
C LEU A 82 7.74 5.87 6.53
N SER A 83 8.60 6.49 7.33
CA SER A 83 9.99 6.77 6.93
C SER A 83 10.83 5.50 6.80
N SER A 84 11.95 5.56 6.07
CA SER A 84 12.86 4.42 5.93
C SER A 84 13.42 3.93 7.29
N PRO A 85 13.82 4.81 8.25
CA PRO A 85 14.18 4.38 9.60
C PRO A 85 13.03 3.70 10.36
N MET A 86 11.80 4.22 10.23
CA MET A 86 10.62 3.60 10.85
C MET A 86 10.36 2.21 10.27
N LEU A 87 10.42 2.05 8.94
CA LEU A 87 10.29 0.75 8.28
C LEU A 87 11.35 -0.25 8.76
N ARG A 88 12.62 0.16 8.82
CA ARG A 88 13.71 -0.71 9.33
C ARG A 88 13.46 -1.16 10.77
N ARG A 89 13.05 -0.25 11.65
CA ARG A 89 12.68 -0.57 13.03
C ARG A 89 11.50 -1.54 13.12
N LEU A 90 10.45 -1.34 12.31
CA LEU A 90 9.31 -2.26 12.25
C LEU A 90 9.76 -3.64 11.80
N VAL A 91 10.55 -3.74 10.74
CA VAL A 91 11.03 -5.02 10.22
C VAL A 91 11.88 -5.76 11.25
N ALA A 92 12.82 -5.07 11.90
CA ALA A 92 13.65 -5.65 12.96
C ALA A 92 12.79 -6.16 14.13
N SER A 93 11.87 -5.34 14.64
CA SER A 93 10.97 -5.72 15.74
C SER A 93 10.06 -6.90 15.38
N ILE A 94 9.54 -6.95 14.15
CA ILE A 94 8.72 -8.08 13.68
C ILE A 94 9.53 -9.37 13.61
N ASP A 95 10.77 -9.29 13.13
CA ASP A 95 11.65 -10.47 13.01
C ASP A 95 12.11 -10.98 14.39
N GLU A 96 12.51 -10.08 15.29
CA GLU A 96 12.96 -10.40 16.65
C GLU A 96 11.82 -10.97 17.53
N SER A 97 10.60 -10.48 17.35
CA SER A 97 9.42 -10.97 18.07
C SER A 97 8.87 -12.30 17.54
N ALA A 98 9.38 -12.80 16.40
CA ALA A 98 8.83 -13.98 15.75
C ALA A 98 9.24 -15.29 16.46
N GLN A 99 8.51 -15.67 17.50
CA GLN A 99 8.78 -16.87 18.28
C GLN A 99 7.99 -18.08 17.76
N GLY A 100 8.69 -19.17 17.48
CA GLY A 100 8.06 -20.36 16.91
C GLY A 100 7.56 -20.17 15.47
N TRP A 101 6.89 -21.19 14.94
CA TRP A 101 6.60 -21.24 13.50
C TRP A 101 5.42 -20.34 13.08
N ARG A 102 4.40 -20.15 13.93
CA ARG A 102 3.22 -19.32 13.62
C ARG A 102 3.60 -17.85 13.47
N ASP A 103 4.38 -17.35 14.42
CA ASP A 103 4.83 -15.96 14.40
C ASP A 103 5.77 -15.71 13.22
N ARG A 104 6.62 -16.69 12.86
CA ARG A 104 7.46 -16.61 11.65
C ARG A 104 6.67 -16.53 10.36
N ILE A 105 5.50 -17.18 10.25
CA ILE A 105 4.60 -17.01 9.10
C ILE A 105 4.03 -15.59 9.08
N ALA A 106 3.51 -15.12 10.21
CA ALA A 106 2.95 -13.78 10.34
C ALA A 106 4.00 -12.69 10.06
N ALA A 107 5.23 -12.88 10.55
CA ALA A 107 6.36 -12.00 10.33
C ALA A 107 6.72 -11.90 8.84
N ARG A 108 6.89 -13.03 8.14
CA ARG A 108 7.17 -13.04 6.69
C ARG A 108 6.09 -12.32 5.89
N ARG A 109 4.81 -12.56 6.20
CA ARG A 109 3.68 -11.88 5.55
C ARG A 109 3.73 -10.38 5.81
N ASP A 110 3.81 -9.97 7.07
CA ASP A 110 3.72 -8.57 7.48
C ASP A 110 4.91 -7.76 6.96
N ILE A 111 6.14 -8.30 7.05
CA ILE A 111 7.36 -7.69 6.49
C ILE A 111 7.23 -7.55 4.97
N ALA A 112 6.86 -8.61 4.26
CA ALA A 112 6.70 -8.56 2.80
C ALA A 112 5.65 -7.52 2.37
N LEU A 113 4.55 -7.40 3.13
CA LEU A 113 3.51 -6.42 2.88
C LEU A 113 4.02 -4.99 3.07
N LEU A 114 4.71 -4.69 4.19
CA LEU A 114 5.25 -3.36 4.49
C LEU A 114 6.32 -2.94 3.49
N VAL A 115 7.29 -3.82 3.23
CA VAL A 115 8.42 -3.54 2.34
C VAL A 115 7.94 -3.40 0.89
N LEU A 116 7.06 -4.29 0.40
CA LEU A 116 6.53 -4.16 -0.96
C LEU A 116 5.69 -2.89 -1.10
N GLN A 117 4.85 -2.57 -0.11
CA GLN A 117 4.08 -1.33 -0.12
C GLN A 117 4.99 -0.10 -0.24
N PHE A 118 6.05 -0.05 0.55
CA PHE A 118 7.00 1.06 0.56
C PHE A 118 7.84 1.11 -0.72
N ALA A 119 8.38 -0.03 -1.19
CA ALA A 119 9.29 -0.05 -2.32
C ALA A 119 8.57 0.19 -3.67
N ALA A 120 7.36 -0.36 -3.86
CA ALA A 120 6.54 -0.15 -5.06
C ALA A 120 5.56 1.04 -4.93
N GLY A 121 5.52 1.67 -3.75
CA GLY A 121 4.63 2.76 -3.41
C GLY A 121 3.14 2.42 -3.58
N LEU A 122 2.74 1.18 -3.29
CA LEU A 122 1.39 0.69 -3.57
C LEU A 122 0.37 1.29 -2.61
N ARG A 123 -0.83 1.58 -3.12
CA ARG A 123 -2.00 1.87 -2.28
C ARG A 123 -2.44 0.58 -1.60
N ARG A 124 -3.07 0.69 -0.42
CA ARG A 124 -3.63 -0.47 0.29
C ARG A 124 -4.57 -1.33 -0.57
N SER A 125 -5.37 -0.72 -1.45
CA SER A 125 -6.31 -1.44 -2.32
C SER A 125 -5.58 -2.19 -3.44
N GLU A 126 -4.53 -1.59 -4.01
CA GLU A 126 -3.66 -2.23 -5.01
C GLU A 126 -2.96 -3.44 -4.39
N LEU A 127 -2.35 -3.25 -3.22
CA LEU A 127 -1.58 -4.26 -2.51
C LEU A 127 -2.40 -5.52 -2.19
N VAL A 128 -3.64 -5.35 -1.73
CA VAL A 128 -4.50 -6.49 -1.39
C VAL A 128 -5.18 -7.14 -2.59
N ALA A 129 -5.23 -6.44 -3.74
CA ALA A 129 -5.74 -6.99 -4.99
C ALA A 129 -4.70 -7.82 -5.76
N MET A 130 -3.42 -7.76 -5.34
CA MET A 130 -2.34 -8.48 -6.00
C MET A 130 -2.50 -9.99 -5.89
N SER A 131 -2.15 -10.66 -6.97
CA SER A 131 -1.96 -12.10 -7.07
C SER A 131 -0.48 -12.46 -7.18
N VAL A 132 -0.16 -13.74 -7.02
CA VAL A 132 1.21 -14.24 -7.22
C VAL A 132 1.70 -13.96 -8.66
N ALA A 133 0.81 -13.98 -9.65
CA ALA A 133 1.13 -13.69 -11.06
C ALA A 133 1.61 -12.26 -11.30
N ASP A 134 1.37 -11.35 -10.37
CA ASP A 134 1.70 -9.93 -10.49
C ASP A 134 3.14 -9.61 -10.04
N VAL A 135 3.84 -10.59 -9.45
CA VAL A 135 5.25 -10.47 -9.04
C VAL A 135 6.10 -11.23 -10.05
N CYS A 136 6.83 -10.51 -10.89
CA CYS A 136 7.72 -11.08 -11.90
C CYS A 136 9.18 -10.80 -11.53
N PRO A 137 9.92 -11.78 -10.99
CA PRO A 137 11.36 -11.66 -10.79
C PRO A 137 12.07 -11.55 -12.13
N MET A 138 12.94 -10.57 -12.25
CA MET A 138 13.70 -10.24 -13.45
C MET A 138 15.17 -10.08 -13.08
N SER A 139 16.05 -10.15 -14.09
CA SER A 139 17.46 -9.82 -13.92
C SER A 139 17.92 -8.96 -15.09
N ARG A 140 18.74 -7.94 -14.81
CA ARG A 140 19.40 -7.11 -15.81
C ARG A 140 20.89 -7.08 -15.49
N SER A 141 21.71 -7.64 -16.38
CA SER A 141 23.16 -7.74 -16.18
C SER A 141 23.50 -8.31 -14.80
N GLU A 142 22.86 -9.44 -14.46
CA GLU A 142 23.00 -10.14 -13.17
C GLU A 142 22.45 -9.39 -11.94
N ASN A 143 21.89 -8.19 -12.10
CA ASN A 143 21.23 -7.48 -11.01
C ASN A 143 19.73 -7.85 -10.94
N PRO A 144 19.28 -8.55 -9.87
CA PRO A 144 17.89 -8.95 -9.74
C PRO A 144 17.00 -7.74 -9.41
N TYR A 145 15.83 -7.70 -10.02
CA TYR A 145 14.76 -6.74 -9.70
C TYR A 145 13.40 -7.40 -9.83
N LEU A 146 12.36 -6.77 -9.29
CA LEU A 146 10.99 -7.21 -9.47
C LEU A 146 10.30 -6.29 -10.47
N LEU A 147 9.62 -6.86 -11.45
CA LEU A 147 8.60 -6.17 -12.20
C LEU A 147 7.25 -6.48 -11.53
N ILE A 148 6.63 -5.45 -10.95
CA ILE A 148 5.35 -5.56 -10.27
C ILE A 148 4.25 -5.04 -11.19
N ARG A 149 3.29 -5.90 -11.51
CA ARG A 149 2.08 -5.52 -12.24
C ARG A 149 1.04 -5.03 -11.24
N VAL A 150 0.63 -3.77 -11.34
CA VAL A 150 -0.29 -3.18 -10.37
C VAL A 150 -1.72 -3.43 -10.84
N PRO A 151 -2.54 -4.21 -10.11
CA PRO A 151 -3.91 -4.48 -10.54
C PRO A 151 -4.70 -3.17 -10.67
N ALA A 152 -5.38 -3.00 -11.81
CA ALA A 152 -6.23 -1.84 -12.03
C ALA A 152 -7.31 -1.77 -10.94
N THR A 153 -7.45 -0.61 -10.31
CA THR A 153 -8.54 -0.40 -9.34
C THR A 153 -9.82 -0.09 -10.12
N GLY A 154 -10.61 -1.12 -10.45
CA GLY A 154 -11.98 -0.95 -10.97
C GLY A 154 -12.13 -0.57 -12.46
N GLY A 155 -11.29 -1.07 -13.36
CA GLY A 155 -11.46 -0.86 -14.81
C GLY A 155 -10.67 -1.84 -15.70
N THR A 156 -11.01 -1.90 -16.98
CA THR A 156 -10.54 -2.84 -18.03
C THR A 156 -9.19 -2.49 -18.67
N VAL A 157 -8.45 -1.52 -18.12
CA VAL A 157 -7.12 -1.14 -18.63
C VAL A 157 -6.05 -2.09 -18.06
N PRO A 158 -5.06 -2.55 -18.85
CA PRO A 158 -3.90 -3.24 -18.31
C PRO A 158 -3.29 -2.43 -17.16
N GLY A 159 -3.04 -3.09 -16.03
CA GLY A 159 -2.42 -2.46 -14.88
C GLY A 159 -1.05 -1.86 -15.22
N ASP A 160 -0.74 -0.69 -14.65
CA ASP A 160 0.59 -0.11 -14.75
C ASP A 160 1.65 -1.07 -14.19
N GLU A 161 2.87 -1.02 -14.73
CA GLU A 161 4.00 -1.79 -14.21
C GLU A 161 4.96 -0.89 -13.42
N VAL A 162 5.57 -1.43 -12.37
CA VAL A 162 6.63 -0.75 -11.61
C VAL A 162 7.81 -1.68 -11.40
N ALA A 163 9.00 -1.22 -11.79
CA ALA A 163 10.24 -1.91 -11.51
C ALA A 163 10.73 -1.56 -10.09
N VAL A 164 11.00 -2.58 -9.29
CA VAL A 164 11.49 -2.45 -7.91
C VAL A 164 12.85 -3.13 -7.82
N GLY A 165 13.89 -2.32 -7.62
CA GLY A 165 15.27 -2.81 -7.52
C GLY A 165 15.54 -3.60 -6.23
N ARG A 166 16.69 -4.28 -6.22
CA ARG A 166 17.25 -4.93 -5.03
C ARG A 166 17.53 -3.90 -3.93
N GLY A 167 17.17 -4.22 -2.69
CA GLY A 167 17.54 -3.41 -1.52
C GLY A 167 18.99 -3.63 -1.11
N ILE A 168 19.57 -2.69 -0.36
CA ILE A 168 20.93 -2.84 0.18
C ILE A 168 20.97 -3.92 1.27
N ASP A 169 20.03 -3.85 2.21
CA ASP A 169 19.87 -4.80 3.32
C ASP A 169 18.87 -5.91 2.95
N ALA A 170 19.24 -7.16 3.17
CA ALA A 170 18.41 -8.33 2.87
C ALA A 170 17.12 -8.41 3.70
N ARG A 171 17.09 -7.81 4.90
CA ARG A 171 15.89 -7.73 5.75
C ARG A 171 14.83 -6.81 5.17
N THR A 172 15.26 -5.80 4.41
CA THR A 172 14.36 -4.83 3.75
C THR A 172 14.40 -4.90 2.21
N CYS A 173 15.09 -5.89 1.65
CA CYS A 173 15.14 -6.13 0.22
C CYS A 173 13.80 -6.66 -0.29
N PRO A 174 13.12 -5.98 -1.23
CA PRO A 174 11.81 -6.39 -1.73
C PRO A 174 11.80 -7.82 -2.28
N GLY A 175 12.85 -8.21 -3.01
CA GLY A 175 13.00 -9.57 -3.52
C GLY A 175 13.13 -10.62 -2.40
N CYS A 176 13.98 -10.37 -1.40
CA CYS A 176 14.24 -11.33 -0.32
C CYS A 176 13.00 -11.57 0.54
N VAL A 177 12.33 -10.50 0.96
CA VAL A 177 11.15 -10.61 1.83
C VAL A 177 9.98 -11.28 1.11
N LEU A 178 9.80 -10.99 -0.19
CA LEU A 178 8.77 -11.65 -0.99
C LEU A 178 9.10 -13.12 -1.23
N LEU A 179 10.35 -13.48 -1.52
CA LEU A 179 10.74 -14.87 -1.70
C LEU A 179 10.47 -15.69 -0.41
N ARG A 180 10.81 -15.14 0.77
CA ARG A 180 10.51 -15.79 2.06
C ARG A 180 9.02 -16.03 2.27
N TRP A 181 8.18 -15.05 1.92
CA TRP A 181 6.73 -15.17 2.02
C TRP A 181 6.13 -16.13 0.99
N LEU A 182 6.52 -16.01 -0.28
CA LEU A 182 6.04 -16.89 -1.35
C LEU A 182 6.45 -18.35 -1.12
N THR A 183 7.60 -18.59 -0.48
CA THR A 183 8.00 -19.95 -0.09
C THR A 183 7.00 -20.58 0.87
N VAL A 184 6.49 -19.81 1.86
CA VAL A 184 5.43 -20.28 2.76
C VAL A 184 4.17 -20.62 1.97
N LEU A 185 3.73 -19.72 1.09
CA LEU A 185 2.52 -19.94 0.28
C LEU A 185 2.66 -21.17 -0.64
N ALA A 186 3.77 -21.30 -1.36
CA ALA A 186 3.97 -22.39 -2.30
C ALA A 186 4.04 -23.76 -1.62
N VAL A 187 4.71 -23.85 -0.46
CA VAL A 187 4.79 -25.08 0.32
C VAL A 187 3.43 -25.46 0.89
N PHE A 188 2.68 -24.49 1.41
CA PHE A 188 1.32 -24.70 1.91
C PHE A 188 0.38 -25.16 0.80
N ASP A 189 0.31 -24.42 -0.31
CA ASP A 189 -0.59 -24.71 -1.44
C ASP A 189 -0.29 -26.08 -2.06
N ARG A 190 0.99 -26.45 -2.17
CA ARG A 190 1.40 -27.78 -2.68
C ARG A 190 0.94 -28.91 -1.77
N ALA A 191 1.07 -28.73 -0.46
CA ALA A 191 0.65 -29.75 0.52
C ALA A 191 -0.87 -29.91 0.54
N VAL A 192 -1.62 -28.81 0.54
CA VAL A 192 -3.10 -28.84 0.45
C VAL A 192 -3.56 -29.50 -0.85
N ALA A 193 -2.90 -29.20 -1.98
CA ALA A 193 -3.25 -29.79 -3.27
C ALA A 193 -2.89 -31.29 -3.42
N SER A 194 -2.14 -31.87 -2.48
CA SER A 194 -1.74 -33.29 -2.54
C SER A 194 -2.86 -34.27 -2.19
N GLY A 195 -4.03 -33.79 -1.76
CA GLY A 195 -5.21 -34.62 -1.52
C GLY A 195 -5.18 -35.41 -0.21
N ALA A 196 -4.37 -34.99 0.77
CA ALA A 196 -4.35 -35.59 2.10
C ALA A 196 -5.73 -35.47 2.79
N ALA A 197 -6.13 -36.52 3.51
CA ALA A 197 -7.41 -36.58 4.24
C ALA A 197 -7.64 -35.39 5.19
N ASP A 198 -6.55 -34.89 5.79
CA ASP A 198 -6.52 -33.60 6.47
C ASP A 198 -5.52 -32.67 5.75
N SER A 199 -6.05 -31.87 4.83
CA SER A 199 -5.26 -30.92 4.05
C SER A 199 -4.64 -29.80 4.91
N SER A 200 -5.26 -29.47 6.05
CA SER A 200 -4.77 -28.44 6.97
C SER A 200 -3.55 -28.94 7.75
N ALA A 201 -3.62 -30.16 8.31
CA ALA A 201 -2.50 -30.79 9.01
C ALA A 201 -1.30 -31.02 8.07
N ALA A 202 -1.57 -31.45 6.82
CA ALA A 202 -0.53 -31.59 5.79
C ALA A 202 0.14 -30.24 5.47
N GLY A 203 -0.65 -29.19 5.26
CA GLY A 203 -0.18 -27.82 5.06
C GLY A 203 0.68 -27.31 6.21
N GLN A 204 0.22 -27.51 7.45
CA GLN A 204 0.94 -27.15 8.66
C GLN A 204 2.31 -27.85 8.72
N LEU A 205 2.35 -29.17 8.57
CA LEU A 205 3.60 -29.93 8.64
C LEU A 205 4.60 -29.50 7.55
N ALA A 206 4.10 -29.25 6.34
CA ALA A 206 4.93 -28.80 5.22
C ALA A 206 5.57 -27.43 5.51
N VAL A 207 4.79 -26.46 6.00
CA VAL A 207 5.30 -25.13 6.35
C VAL A 207 6.27 -25.21 7.53
N GLN A 208 5.97 -26.00 8.57
CA GLN A 208 6.89 -26.21 9.69
C GLN A 208 8.24 -26.78 9.23
N ARG A 209 8.23 -27.77 8.33
CA ARG A 209 9.46 -28.33 7.76
C ARG A 209 10.24 -27.29 6.95
N ALA A 210 9.56 -26.49 6.14
CA ALA A 210 10.19 -25.42 5.36
C ALA A 210 10.85 -24.38 6.27
N LEU A 211 10.13 -23.91 7.31
CA LEU A 211 10.66 -22.93 8.27
C LEU A 211 11.82 -23.49 9.11
N ARG A 212 11.83 -24.78 9.43
CA ARG A 212 12.95 -25.43 10.15
C ARG A 212 14.20 -25.58 9.28
N ARG A 213 14.02 -25.83 7.98
CA ARG A 213 15.11 -25.98 7.00
C ARG A 213 15.64 -24.66 6.49
N ASP A 214 14.91 -23.57 6.69
CA ASP A 214 15.35 -22.24 6.29
C ASP A 214 16.52 -21.82 7.18
N ASP A 215 17.72 -22.12 6.68
CA ASP A 215 19.04 -21.76 7.20
C ASP A 215 19.53 -20.42 6.62
N THR A 216 18.73 -19.78 5.75
CA THR A 216 19.05 -18.48 5.20
C THR A 216 18.87 -17.42 6.28
N GLY A 217 19.97 -17.03 6.92
CA GLY A 217 19.99 -15.94 7.88
C GLY A 217 19.30 -14.70 7.29
N ALA A 218 18.57 -13.96 8.13
CA ALA A 218 17.79 -12.80 7.68
C ALA A 218 18.63 -11.73 6.95
N GLU A 219 19.95 -11.69 7.25
CA GLU A 219 20.95 -10.80 6.65
C GLU A 219 21.39 -11.18 5.24
N LEU A 220 21.20 -12.44 4.82
CA LEU A 220 21.66 -12.91 3.53
C LEU A 220 20.62 -12.58 2.46
N HIS A 221 21.11 -11.99 1.36
CA HIS A 221 20.29 -11.82 0.17
C HIS A 221 20.01 -13.18 -0.46
N ILE A 222 18.74 -13.41 -0.76
CA ILE A 222 18.25 -14.60 -1.44
C ILE A 222 17.45 -14.24 -2.70
N CYS A 223 17.38 -12.96 -3.07
CA CYS A 223 16.53 -12.47 -4.17
C CYS A 223 17.00 -12.91 -5.56
N ASP A 224 18.23 -13.41 -5.66
CA ASP A 224 18.84 -14.05 -6.83
C ASP A 224 18.68 -15.58 -6.83
N SER A 225 18.06 -16.15 -5.80
CA SER A 225 17.83 -17.59 -5.69
C SER A 225 16.62 -18.05 -6.52
N ASN A 226 16.41 -19.36 -6.59
CA ASN A 226 15.27 -19.94 -7.28
C ASN A 226 13.95 -19.53 -6.60
N TRP A 227 13.07 -18.89 -7.37
CA TRP A 227 11.75 -18.49 -6.90
C TRP A 227 10.80 -19.70 -6.88
N PRO A 228 9.91 -19.79 -5.86
CA PRO A 228 9.00 -20.91 -5.74
C PRO A 228 7.99 -20.94 -6.89
N GLN A 229 7.75 -22.14 -7.43
CA GLN A 229 6.76 -22.36 -8.49
C GLN A 229 5.38 -22.64 -7.91
N PHE A 230 4.36 -22.02 -8.51
CA PHE A 230 2.96 -22.16 -8.14
C PHE A 230 2.17 -22.85 -9.26
N ARG A 231 1.33 -23.83 -8.90
CA ARG A 231 0.41 -24.48 -9.85
C ARG A 231 -0.69 -23.53 -10.33
N ARG A 232 -1.15 -22.63 -9.46
CA ARG A 232 -2.10 -21.56 -9.76
C ARG A 232 -1.48 -20.23 -9.36
N VAL A 233 -1.33 -19.32 -10.31
CA VAL A 233 -0.68 -18.01 -10.09
C VAL A 233 -1.66 -16.87 -9.83
N ARG A 234 -2.93 -17.00 -10.28
CA ARG A 234 -4.02 -16.05 -9.97
C ARG A 234 -4.64 -16.31 -8.60
N VAL A 235 -3.79 -16.46 -7.59
CA VAL A 235 -4.17 -16.62 -6.18
C VAL A 235 -3.68 -15.39 -5.40
N PRO A 236 -4.38 -14.96 -4.35
CA PRO A 236 -4.00 -13.75 -3.61
C PRO A 236 -2.57 -13.83 -3.09
N LEU A 237 -1.80 -12.75 -3.33
CA LEU A 237 -0.43 -12.61 -2.86
C LEU A 237 -0.39 -12.47 -1.34
N PHE A 238 -1.31 -11.70 -0.75
CA PHE A 238 -1.42 -11.53 0.69
C PHE A 238 -2.73 -12.11 1.21
N ARG A 239 -2.61 -13.06 2.13
CA ARG A 239 -3.70 -13.85 2.68
C ARG A 239 -3.85 -13.60 4.19
N PRO A 240 -5.07 -13.54 4.75
CA PRO A 240 -5.23 -13.55 6.19
C PRO A 240 -4.75 -14.91 6.73
N LEU A 241 -4.31 -14.91 7.98
CA LEU A 241 -3.94 -16.14 8.68
C LEU A 241 -5.13 -16.56 9.57
N ASP A 242 -5.42 -17.85 9.64
CA ASP A 242 -6.43 -18.39 10.53
C ASP A 242 -5.94 -18.46 11.99
N ARG A 243 -6.74 -19.07 12.88
CA ARG A 243 -6.37 -19.29 14.29
C ARG A 243 -5.12 -20.16 14.43
N ASP A 244 -4.84 -20.98 13.42
CA ASP A 244 -3.69 -21.87 13.38
C ASP A 244 -2.43 -21.24 12.78
N GLY A 245 -2.52 -19.97 12.36
CA GLY A 245 -1.42 -19.23 11.74
C GLY A 245 -1.18 -19.63 10.29
N LEU A 246 -2.13 -20.31 9.65
CA LEU A 246 -2.01 -20.82 8.28
C LEU A 246 -2.69 -19.88 7.27
N PRO A 247 -2.18 -19.77 6.03
CA PRO A 247 -2.77 -18.92 5.01
C PRO A 247 -4.15 -19.38 4.56
N HIS A 248 -5.14 -18.49 4.59
CA HIS A 248 -6.46 -18.72 4.01
C HIS A 248 -6.47 -18.48 2.49
N GLU A 249 -7.32 -19.15 1.72
CA GLU A 249 -7.45 -18.95 0.26
C GLU A 249 -7.84 -17.54 -0.20
N ARG A 250 -8.44 -16.71 0.68
CA ARG A 250 -8.97 -15.39 0.32
C ARG A 250 -7.91 -14.30 0.46
N ALA A 251 -8.10 -13.18 -0.21
CA ALA A 251 -7.26 -12.00 -0.03
C ALA A 251 -7.45 -11.37 1.35
N ILE A 252 -6.39 -10.79 1.90
CA ILE A 252 -6.49 -9.91 3.07
C ILE A 252 -7.30 -8.65 2.70
N THR A 253 -8.00 -8.03 3.65
CA THR A 253 -8.82 -6.84 3.34
C THR A 253 -7.99 -5.56 3.39
N ALA A 254 -8.39 -4.53 2.62
CA ALA A 254 -7.73 -3.22 2.65
C ALA A 254 -7.74 -2.56 4.04
N ARG A 255 -8.70 -2.91 4.91
CA ARG A 255 -8.77 -2.41 6.30
C ARG A 255 -7.78 -3.12 7.22
N SER A 256 -7.42 -4.37 6.94
CA SER A 256 -6.46 -5.13 7.72
C SER A 256 -5.04 -4.56 7.63
N VAL A 257 -4.67 -3.93 6.51
CA VAL A 257 -3.34 -3.34 6.29
C VAL A 257 -2.99 -2.26 7.33
N PRO A 258 -3.76 -1.16 7.49
CA PRO A 258 -3.45 -0.16 8.50
C PRO A 258 -3.58 -0.70 9.93
N ASN A 259 -4.48 -1.65 10.19
CA ASN A 259 -4.60 -2.27 11.52
C ASN A 259 -3.35 -3.08 11.87
N MET A 260 -2.83 -3.86 10.91
CA MET A 260 -1.57 -4.59 11.05
C MET A 260 -0.42 -3.62 11.27
N LEU A 261 -0.29 -2.57 10.45
CA LEU A 261 0.76 -1.57 10.59
C LEU A 261 0.75 -0.91 11.97
N LYS A 262 -0.43 -0.48 12.45
CA LYS A 262 -0.56 0.14 13.78
C LYS A 262 -0.20 -0.82 14.91
N ARG A 263 -0.66 -2.08 14.82
CA ARG A 263 -0.31 -3.12 15.80
C ARG A 263 1.20 -3.36 15.84
N ARG A 264 1.84 -3.56 14.68
CA ARG A 264 3.30 -3.73 14.60
C ARG A 264 4.08 -2.51 15.08
N ALA A 265 3.55 -1.30 14.87
CA ALA A 265 4.17 -0.08 15.38
C ALA A 265 4.10 0.02 16.91
N LEU A 266 3.00 -0.40 17.54
CA LEU A 266 2.93 -0.48 19.01
C LEU A 266 3.90 -1.54 19.55
N GLU A 267 3.95 -2.73 18.91
CA GLU A 267 4.90 -3.80 19.26
C GLU A 267 6.37 -3.34 19.15
N ALA A 268 6.67 -2.43 18.20
CA ALA A 268 8.00 -1.83 18.01
C ALA A 268 8.28 -0.60 18.91
N GLY A 269 7.38 -0.29 19.84
CA GLY A 269 7.54 0.80 20.82
C GLY A 269 7.44 2.20 20.21
N PHE A 270 6.67 2.39 19.14
CA PHE A 270 6.35 3.74 18.65
C PHE A 270 5.28 4.41 19.52
N GLU A 271 5.44 5.72 19.72
CA GLU A 271 4.51 6.52 20.53
C GLU A 271 3.05 6.40 20.05
N PRO A 272 2.07 6.24 20.95
CA PRO A 272 0.66 6.07 20.58
C PRO A 272 0.12 7.18 19.67
N GLU A 273 0.60 8.42 19.83
CA GLU A 273 0.20 9.56 19.00
C GLU A 273 0.68 9.42 17.55
N VAL A 274 1.90 8.92 17.34
CA VAL A 274 2.45 8.63 16.00
C VAL A 274 1.66 7.48 15.38
N VAL A 275 1.42 6.41 16.14
CA VAL A 275 0.63 5.26 15.70
C VAL A 275 -0.80 5.67 15.32
N ALA A 276 -1.40 6.57 16.10
CA ALA A 276 -2.74 7.09 15.84
C ALA A 276 -2.83 7.76 14.47
N LYS A 277 -1.75 8.41 14.00
CA LYS A 277 -1.65 9.08 12.69
C LYS A 277 -1.21 8.16 11.53
N LEU A 278 -0.83 6.89 11.78
CA LEU A 278 -0.56 5.93 10.69
C LEU A 278 -1.85 5.60 9.91
N ARG A 279 -1.75 5.53 8.58
CA ARG A 279 -2.86 5.20 7.68
C ARG A 279 -2.39 4.19 6.63
N GLY A 280 -3.32 3.60 5.89
CA GLY A 280 -2.99 2.61 4.85
C GLY A 280 -2.23 3.18 3.64
N HIS A 281 -2.01 4.49 3.57
CA HIS A 281 -1.17 5.15 2.56
C HIS A 281 0.13 5.74 3.15
N SER A 282 0.41 5.55 4.45
CA SER A 282 1.65 6.00 5.08
C SER A 282 2.90 5.45 4.38
N GLY A 283 2.87 4.19 3.93
CA GLY A 283 3.94 3.58 3.13
C GLY A 283 4.25 4.36 1.85
N ARG A 284 3.21 4.66 1.06
CA ARG A 284 3.33 5.40 -0.20
C ARG A 284 3.82 6.84 -0.01
N VAL A 285 3.35 7.53 1.02
CA VAL A 285 3.85 8.88 1.37
C VAL A 285 5.31 8.80 1.81
N GLY A 286 5.67 7.78 2.59
CA GLY A 286 7.05 7.48 2.97
C GLY A 286 7.97 7.29 1.76
N THR A 287 7.51 6.58 0.73
CA THR A 287 8.25 6.43 -0.53
C THR A 287 8.54 7.77 -1.19
N ILE A 288 7.54 8.67 -1.27
CA ILE A 288 7.68 10.00 -1.85
C ILE A 288 8.75 10.78 -1.10
N VAL A 289 8.55 10.96 0.20
CA VAL A 289 9.40 11.79 1.05
C VAL A 289 10.83 11.26 1.05
N GLN A 290 11.02 9.95 1.19
CA GLN A 290 12.35 9.35 1.22
C GLN A 290 13.07 9.44 -0.13
N ALA A 291 12.36 9.24 -1.24
CA ALA A 291 12.98 9.31 -2.56
C ALA A 291 13.44 10.74 -2.88
N LEU A 292 12.59 11.74 -2.62
CA LEU A 292 12.93 13.16 -2.78
C LEU A 292 14.10 13.55 -1.87
N ALA A 293 14.09 13.13 -0.60
CA ALA A 293 15.18 13.38 0.33
C ALA A 293 16.51 12.73 -0.08
N ASN A 294 16.46 11.66 -0.88
CA ASN A 294 17.64 11.03 -1.47
C ASN A 294 18.03 11.66 -2.83
N GLY A 295 17.43 12.78 -3.22
CA GLY A 295 17.73 13.50 -4.46
C GLY A 295 17.05 12.95 -5.71
N ALA A 296 16.04 12.07 -5.58
CA ALA A 296 15.30 11.61 -6.75
C ALA A 296 14.46 12.73 -7.35
N ASP A 297 14.48 12.84 -8.68
CA ASP A 297 13.64 13.79 -9.41
C ASP A 297 12.14 13.52 -9.19
N ALA A 298 11.35 14.58 -9.04
CA ALA A 298 9.91 14.48 -8.77
C ALA A 298 9.13 13.78 -9.91
N GLN A 299 9.56 13.93 -11.16
CA GLN A 299 8.93 13.25 -12.29
C GLN A 299 9.28 11.74 -12.29
N MET A 300 10.51 11.38 -11.93
CA MET A 300 10.90 9.98 -11.67
C MET A 300 10.03 9.36 -10.57
N VAL A 301 9.89 10.04 -9.44
CA VAL A 301 9.04 9.57 -8.32
C VAL A 301 7.57 9.47 -8.74
N ALA A 302 7.04 10.46 -9.46
CA ALA A 302 5.68 10.44 -9.97
C ALA A 302 5.42 9.26 -10.92
N ARG A 303 6.36 8.96 -11.83
CA ARG A 303 6.30 7.79 -12.71
C ARG A 303 6.31 6.48 -11.93
N HIS A 304 7.27 6.32 -10.99
CA HIS A 304 7.37 5.13 -10.13
C HIS A 304 6.08 4.85 -9.36
N LEU A 305 5.46 5.92 -8.86
CA LEU A 305 4.23 5.85 -8.08
C LEU A 305 2.97 5.87 -8.94
N ARG A 306 3.08 6.02 -10.26
CA ARG A 306 1.94 6.08 -11.19
C ARG A 306 0.98 7.24 -10.86
N HIS A 307 1.53 8.41 -10.54
CA HIS A 307 0.73 9.64 -10.41
C HIS A 307 0.46 10.18 -11.81
N ARG A 308 -0.79 10.57 -12.08
CA ARG A 308 -1.17 11.25 -13.33
C ARG A 308 -0.62 12.67 -13.42
N ASP A 309 -0.35 13.30 -12.27
CA ASP A 309 0.18 14.66 -12.19
C ASP A 309 1.38 14.69 -11.24
N ALA A 310 2.53 15.13 -11.75
CA ALA A 310 3.77 15.22 -10.97
C ALA A 310 3.71 16.32 -9.89
N ARG A 311 2.82 17.33 -10.03
CA ARG A 311 2.67 18.41 -9.05
C ARG A 311 2.27 17.91 -7.66
N THR A 312 1.57 16.78 -7.59
CA THR A 312 1.23 16.12 -6.31
C THR A 312 2.47 15.59 -5.57
N VAL A 313 3.54 15.28 -6.29
CA VAL A 313 4.83 14.91 -5.69
C VAL A 313 5.62 16.17 -5.33
N SER A 314 5.59 17.19 -6.19
CA SER A 314 6.28 18.46 -5.95
C SER A 314 5.84 19.18 -4.67
N SER A 315 4.60 18.98 -4.20
CA SER A 315 4.14 19.52 -2.91
C SER A 315 4.86 18.95 -1.68
N TYR A 316 5.64 17.88 -1.85
CA TYR A 316 6.46 17.28 -0.79
C TYR A 316 7.92 17.74 -0.81
N ILE A 317 8.32 18.58 -1.78
CA ILE A 317 9.66 19.16 -1.82
C ILE A 317 9.71 20.28 -0.78
N GLU A 318 10.58 20.15 0.22
CA GLU A 318 10.81 21.24 1.16
C GLU A 318 11.61 22.38 0.48
N PRO A 319 11.33 23.65 0.80
CA PRO A 319 11.98 24.80 0.15
C PRO A 319 13.51 24.74 0.11
N GLY A 320 14.16 24.19 1.15
CA GLY A 320 15.62 24.05 1.21
C GLY A 320 16.22 22.88 0.43
N GLN A 321 15.42 21.91 -0.03
CA GLN A 321 15.90 20.80 -0.86
C GLN A 321 16.08 21.18 -2.33
N ALA A 322 15.39 22.23 -2.80
CA ALA A 322 15.53 22.75 -4.15
C ALA A 322 16.85 23.53 -4.36
N GLU A 323 17.46 24.02 -3.28
CA GLU A 323 18.67 24.86 -3.33
C GLU A 323 19.96 24.03 -3.47
N SER A 324 19.93 22.72 -3.18
CA SER A 324 21.11 21.84 -3.23
C SER A 324 21.37 21.19 -4.59
N VAL A 325 20.54 21.47 -5.60
CA VAL A 325 20.67 20.91 -6.95
C VAL A 325 20.62 22.06 -7.94
N SER A 326 21.79 22.52 -8.39
CA SER A 326 21.87 23.56 -9.40
C SER A 326 21.66 22.96 -10.78
N VAL A 327 20.93 23.68 -11.64
CA VAL A 327 20.89 23.35 -13.07
C VAL A 327 22.32 23.31 -13.64
N ALA A 328 23.24 24.14 -13.13
CA ALA A 328 24.64 24.14 -13.53
C ALA A 328 25.32 22.78 -13.31
N ASP A 329 24.99 22.05 -12.24
CA ASP A 329 25.54 20.71 -11.95
C ASP A 329 25.16 19.69 -13.04
N HIS A 330 24.07 19.95 -13.77
CA HIS A 330 23.55 19.10 -14.84
C HIS A 330 23.98 19.57 -16.24
N LEU A 331 24.58 20.76 -16.33
CA LEU A 331 25.13 21.31 -17.57
C LEU A 331 26.58 20.85 -17.81
N GLY A 332 27.25 20.30 -16.78
CA GLY A 332 28.64 19.83 -16.88
C GLY A 332 29.65 20.97 -17.11
N LEU A 333 29.35 22.17 -16.58
CA LEU A 333 30.16 23.38 -16.69
C LEU A 333 31.08 23.57 -15.48
#